data_AF-A0A0E0EH09-F1
#
_entry.id   AF-A0A0E0EH09-F1
#
_cell.length_a   1.000
_cell.length_b   1.000
_cell.length_c   1.000
_cell.angle_alpha   90.00
_cell.angle_beta   90.00
_cell.angle_gamma   90.00
#
_symmetry.space_group_name_H-M   'P 1'
#
loop_
_entity.id
_entity.type
_entity.pdbx_description
1 polymer ?
#
loop_
_entity_poly.entity_id
_entity_poly.type
_entity_poly.pdbx_seq_one_letter_code
_entity_poly.pdbx_strand_id
1 'polypeptide(L)'
;MHPVWLKEFQAFEDKASALSLDTGVSEQLAGMIRRFICPGQTLAVGKQEYVTIIQSNLGIKCLWNAEVMELMWGLNNLKEHLVPDGKSELSKEDCLPMCEGMKFTLNKYGFGDLKPEMVTRSIIEATGLLYETDYIVRKHGESMRYACKHLKETSGINAEDWDLLKLATAIMMLCYPNGEHKLVGNLPELFGDDYSKLVDDAPKYKGIFRKFSCLRAYAEMVRSRRIRSKAARRLDSLVTAAERIYDEAQQALMHAQPGVIKQE
;
A
#
# COMPACT_ATOMS: atom_id res chain seq x y z
N MET A 1 -0.02 15.11 0.89
CA MET A 1 -1.45 14.99 0.58
C MET A 1 -1.92 13.73 1.27
N HIS A 2 -2.82 13.82 2.25
CA HIS A 2 -3.42 12.63 2.84
C HIS A 2 -4.39 12.01 1.83
N PRO A 3 -4.37 10.68 1.62
CA PRO A 3 -5.22 10.03 0.62
C PRO A 3 -6.71 10.11 0.98
N VAL A 4 -7.03 10.32 2.26
CA VAL A 4 -8.40 10.46 2.79
C VAL A 4 -8.43 11.56 3.84
N TRP A 5 -9.55 12.28 3.96
CA TRP A 5 -9.85 13.20 5.06
C TRP A 5 -11.33 13.06 5.46
N LEU A 6 -11.61 13.23 6.76
CA LEU A 6 -12.99 13.21 7.27
C LEU A 6 -13.78 14.40 6.72
N LYS A 7 -14.96 14.14 6.16
CA LYS A 7 -15.91 15.19 5.72
C LYS A 7 -16.93 15.53 6.79
N GLU A 8 -17.52 14.50 7.40
CA GLU A 8 -18.52 14.63 8.46
C GLU A 8 -18.54 13.34 9.28
N PHE A 9 -18.97 13.43 10.55
CA PHE A 9 -19.11 12.29 11.45
C PHE A 9 -20.43 12.42 12.22
N GLN A 10 -21.16 11.31 12.31
CA GLN A 10 -22.37 11.20 13.11
C GLN A 10 -22.38 9.85 13.84
N ALA A 11 -22.63 9.90 15.15
CA ALA A 11 -22.89 8.71 15.94
C ALA A 11 -24.39 8.43 15.95
N PHE A 12 -24.75 7.16 15.83
CA PHE A 12 -26.13 6.67 15.96
C PHE A 12 -26.18 5.70 17.15
N GLU A 13 -27.32 5.65 17.84
CA GLU A 13 -27.51 4.78 19.00
C GLU A 13 -27.38 3.30 18.61
N ASP A 14 -27.92 2.95 17.44
CA ASP A 14 -27.85 1.60 16.90
C ASP A 14 -27.81 1.65 15.35
N LYS A 15 -27.54 0.50 14.73
CA LYS A 15 -27.41 0.40 13.27
C LYS A 15 -28.76 0.62 12.56
N ALA A 16 -29.87 0.12 13.12
CA ALA A 16 -31.18 0.17 12.50
C ALA A 16 -31.82 1.56 12.57
N SER A 17 -31.49 2.36 13.60
CA SER A 17 -31.89 3.78 13.66
C SER A 17 -31.20 4.64 12.60
N ALA A 18 -30.01 4.23 12.13
CA ALA A 18 -29.34 4.90 11.01
C ALA A 18 -29.88 4.44 9.65
N LEU A 19 -30.01 3.11 9.48
CA LEU A 19 -30.26 2.49 8.19
C LEU A 19 -30.83 1.07 8.36
N SER A 20 -31.99 0.79 7.76
CA SER A 20 -32.56 -0.57 7.69
C SER A 20 -33.35 -0.81 6.40
N LEU A 21 -33.66 -2.07 6.08
CA LEU A 21 -34.53 -2.40 4.95
C LEU A 21 -35.96 -1.88 5.14
N ASP A 22 -36.47 -1.87 6.38
CA ASP A 22 -37.86 -1.52 6.69
C ASP A 22 -38.08 0.00 6.74
N THR A 23 -37.15 0.72 7.37
CA THR A 23 -37.26 2.18 7.60
C THR A 23 -36.46 3.01 6.60
N GLY A 24 -35.62 2.37 5.78
CA GLY A 24 -34.79 3.05 4.81
C GLY A 24 -33.59 3.77 5.42
N VAL A 25 -33.23 4.94 4.87
CA VAL A 25 -32.13 5.78 5.37
C VAL A 25 -32.73 6.86 6.28
N SER A 26 -32.21 7.01 7.50
CA SER A 26 -32.67 8.08 8.40
C SER A 26 -32.46 9.46 7.79
N GLU A 27 -33.34 10.43 8.10
CA GLU A 27 -33.22 11.81 7.59
C GLU A 27 -31.88 12.45 7.95
N GLN A 28 -31.32 12.12 9.11
CA GLN A 28 -29.99 12.59 9.53
C GLN A 28 -28.91 12.06 8.57
N LEU A 29 -28.85 10.75 8.33
CA LEU A 29 -27.87 10.15 7.43
C LEU A 29 -28.09 10.59 5.97
N ALA A 30 -29.34 10.68 5.52
CA ALA A 30 -29.70 11.17 4.19
C ALA A 30 -29.24 12.63 3.98
N GLY A 31 -29.46 13.49 4.98
CA GLY A 31 -29.02 14.89 4.96
C GLY A 31 -27.50 15.03 4.87
N MET A 32 -26.75 14.20 5.59
CA MET A 32 -25.28 14.15 5.50
C MET A 32 -24.82 13.75 4.10
N ILE A 33 -25.32 12.63 3.57
CA ILE A 33 -24.92 12.12 2.26
C ILE A 33 -25.21 13.15 1.16
N ARG A 34 -26.43 13.72 1.15
CA ARG A 34 -26.85 14.72 0.14
C ARG A 34 -26.02 16.01 0.18
N ARG A 35 -25.47 16.39 1.34
CA ARG A 35 -24.65 17.60 1.49
C ARG A 35 -23.29 17.47 0.79
N PHE A 36 -22.74 16.26 0.73
CA PHE A 36 -21.38 16.03 0.23
C PHE A 36 -21.30 15.34 -1.12
N ILE A 37 -22.37 14.69 -1.58
CA ILE A 37 -22.38 14.03 -2.88
C ILE A 37 -22.78 15.01 -3.99
N CYS A 38 -21.92 15.14 -5.00
CA CYS A 38 -22.23 15.90 -6.20
C CYS A 38 -22.91 15.03 -7.26
N PRO A 39 -23.70 15.62 -8.18
CA PRO A 39 -24.27 14.90 -9.32
C PRO A 39 -23.21 14.11 -10.10
N GLY A 40 -23.51 12.84 -10.40
CA GLY A 40 -22.60 11.94 -11.13
C GLY A 40 -21.56 11.22 -10.27
N GLN A 41 -21.41 11.57 -8.98
CA GLN A 41 -20.54 10.84 -8.06
C GLN A 41 -21.18 9.52 -7.59
N THR A 42 -20.33 8.60 -7.17
CA THR A 42 -20.73 7.30 -6.60
C THR A 42 -20.29 7.23 -5.14
N LEU A 43 -21.18 6.79 -4.25
CA LEU A 43 -20.87 6.60 -2.83
C LEU A 43 -20.25 5.22 -2.61
N ALA A 44 -19.02 5.16 -2.09
CA ALA A 44 -18.41 3.90 -1.65
C ALA A 44 -19.04 3.46 -0.32
N VAL A 45 -19.55 2.23 -0.26
CA VAL A 45 -20.30 1.72 0.91
C VAL A 45 -19.67 0.43 1.43
N GLY A 46 -19.55 0.28 2.75
CA GLY A 46 -18.84 -0.86 3.36
C GLY A 46 -19.61 -2.18 3.41
N LYS A 47 -20.90 -2.21 3.06
CA LYS A 47 -21.72 -3.42 3.01
C LYS A 47 -22.65 -3.42 1.79
N GLN A 48 -22.83 -4.61 1.20
CA GLN A 48 -23.71 -4.79 0.05
C GLN A 48 -25.19 -4.51 0.38
N GLU A 49 -25.65 -4.82 1.59
CA GLU A 49 -27.02 -4.51 2.03
C GLU A 49 -27.31 -3.01 1.99
N TYR A 50 -26.33 -2.20 2.41
CA TYR A 50 -26.48 -0.74 2.49
C TYR A 50 -26.56 -0.10 1.10
N VAL A 51 -25.92 -0.72 0.09
CA VAL A 51 -26.04 -0.30 -1.32
C VAL A 51 -27.51 -0.31 -1.75
N THR A 52 -28.22 -1.41 -1.49
CA THR A 52 -29.63 -1.57 -1.86
C THR A 52 -30.52 -0.54 -1.17
N ILE A 53 -30.33 -0.34 0.13
CA ILE A 53 -31.14 0.60 0.92
C ILE A 53 -30.92 2.04 0.44
N ILE A 54 -29.66 2.47 0.33
CA ILE A 54 -29.29 3.84 -0.06
C ILE A 54 -29.74 4.15 -1.49
N GLN A 55 -29.53 3.21 -2.43
CA GLN A 55 -29.95 3.39 -3.83
C GLN A 55 -31.46 3.54 -3.94
N SER A 56 -32.22 2.69 -3.24
CA SER A 56 -33.68 2.69 -3.31
C SER A 56 -34.29 3.92 -2.64
N ASN A 57 -33.72 4.38 -1.52
CA ASN A 57 -34.24 5.52 -0.76
C ASN A 57 -33.80 6.87 -1.33
N LEU A 58 -32.54 7.00 -1.74
CA LEU A 58 -31.94 8.29 -2.09
C LEU A 58 -31.71 8.48 -3.59
N GLY A 59 -31.83 7.42 -4.41
CA GLY A 59 -31.53 7.48 -5.85
C GLY A 59 -30.05 7.75 -6.16
N ILE A 60 -29.16 7.49 -5.20
CA ILE A 60 -27.72 7.75 -5.30
C ILE A 60 -27.00 6.50 -5.77
N LYS A 61 -26.12 6.60 -6.78
CA LYS A 61 -25.29 5.48 -7.20
C LYS A 61 -24.32 5.09 -6.08
N CYS A 62 -24.28 3.82 -5.74
CA CYS A 62 -23.36 3.27 -4.74
C CYS A 62 -22.34 2.33 -5.40
N LEU A 63 -21.18 2.17 -4.76
CA LEU A 63 -20.11 1.26 -5.14
C LEU A 63 -19.79 0.32 -3.98
N TRP A 64 -19.82 -0.97 -4.27
CA TRP A 64 -19.35 -2.04 -3.39
C TRP A 64 -18.59 -3.05 -4.25
N ASN A 65 -17.29 -3.14 -4.02
CA ASN A 65 -16.37 -4.02 -4.74
C ASN A 65 -15.10 -4.26 -3.90
N ALA A 66 -14.17 -5.06 -4.42
CA ALA A 66 -12.94 -5.40 -3.73
C ALA A 66 -12.12 -4.15 -3.33
N GLU A 67 -12.03 -3.15 -4.21
CA GLU A 67 -11.30 -1.91 -3.95
C GLU A 67 -11.93 -1.09 -2.82
N VAL A 68 -13.25 -1.05 -2.73
CA VAL A 68 -13.95 -0.42 -1.60
C VAL A 68 -13.69 -1.18 -0.30
N MET A 69 -13.63 -2.51 -0.33
CA MET A 69 -13.32 -3.31 0.87
C MET A 69 -11.90 -3.08 1.38
N GLU A 70 -10.91 -2.96 0.47
CA GLU A 70 -9.54 -2.54 0.80
C GLU A 70 -9.52 -1.16 1.46
N LEU A 71 -10.29 -0.20 0.92
CA LEU A 71 -10.40 1.13 1.49
C LEU A 71 -11.02 1.10 2.89
N MET A 72 -12.15 0.41 3.06
CA MET A 72 -12.86 0.29 4.34
C MET A 72 -11.98 -0.38 5.41
N TRP A 73 -11.19 -1.39 5.02
CA TRP A 73 -10.18 -1.99 5.87
C TRP A 73 -9.16 -0.96 6.37
N GLY A 74 -8.62 -0.14 5.46
CA GLY A 74 -7.67 0.93 5.82
C GLY A 74 -8.30 1.99 6.73
N LEU A 75 -9.56 2.39 6.47
CA LEU A 75 -10.29 3.35 7.31
C LEU A 75 -10.51 2.81 8.72
N ASN A 76 -10.86 1.53 8.88
CA ASN A 76 -11.02 0.90 10.19
C ASN A 76 -9.71 0.91 11.00
N ASN A 77 -8.58 0.63 10.35
CA ASN A 77 -7.26 0.71 10.98
C ASN A 77 -6.81 2.14 11.33
N LEU A 78 -7.42 3.15 10.71
CA LEU A 78 -7.16 4.57 10.97
C LEU A 78 -8.25 5.24 11.82
N LYS A 79 -9.26 4.49 12.31
CA LYS A 79 -10.44 5.03 12.99
C LYS A 79 -10.09 5.97 14.14
N GLU A 80 -9.09 5.63 14.95
CA GLU A 80 -8.60 6.47 16.07
C GLU A 80 -8.11 7.86 15.63
N HIS A 81 -7.69 8.03 14.37
CA HIS A 81 -7.20 9.30 13.84
C HIS A 81 -8.26 10.01 13.00
N LEU A 82 -9.28 9.27 12.55
CA LEU A 82 -10.35 9.77 11.67
C LEU A 82 -11.61 10.14 12.45
N VAL A 83 -11.86 9.55 13.61
CA VAL A 83 -13.06 9.77 14.44
C VAL A 83 -12.70 10.70 15.60
N PRO A 84 -13.55 11.69 15.94
CA PRO A 84 -13.32 12.57 17.09
C PRO A 84 -13.12 11.81 18.41
N ASP A 85 -12.24 12.35 19.26
CA ASP A 85 -11.85 11.76 20.56
C ASP A 85 -13.07 11.37 21.42
N GLY A 86 -13.00 10.19 22.06
CA GLY A 86 -14.01 9.70 23.00
C GLY A 86 -15.21 8.97 22.36
N LYS A 87 -15.24 8.79 21.03
CA LYS A 87 -16.33 8.07 20.31
C LYS A 87 -15.90 6.82 19.56
N SER A 88 -14.65 6.39 19.73
CA SER A 88 -14.11 5.19 19.08
C SER A 88 -13.98 4.06 20.10
N GLU A 89 -15.07 3.34 20.36
CA GLU A 89 -14.95 1.98 20.88
C GLU A 89 -14.59 1.08 19.68
N LEU A 90 -13.42 0.42 19.77
CA LEU A 90 -13.03 -0.62 18.84
C LEU A 90 -13.71 -1.91 19.28
N SER A 91 -14.69 -2.40 18.52
CA SER A 91 -15.00 -3.83 18.61
C SER A 91 -13.84 -4.58 17.95
N LYS A 92 -13.35 -5.65 18.59
CA LYS A 92 -12.32 -6.53 18.00
C LYS A 92 -12.81 -7.20 16.71
N GLU A 93 -14.12 -7.18 16.47
CA GLU A 93 -14.82 -7.81 15.34
C GLU A 93 -14.76 -6.98 14.05
N ASP A 94 -14.58 -5.65 14.14
CA ASP A 94 -14.58 -4.76 12.96
C ASP A 94 -13.19 -4.60 12.29
N CYS A 95 -12.12 -5.09 12.92
CA CYS A 95 -10.78 -5.10 12.37
C CYS A 95 -10.50 -6.47 11.72
N LEU A 96 -10.86 -6.62 10.45
CA LEU A 96 -10.37 -7.76 9.67
C LEU A 96 -8.83 -7.78 9.75
N PRO A 97 -8.19 -8.91 10.03
CA PRO A 97 -6.75 -8.93 10.36
C PRO A 97 -5.82 -8.63 9.18
N MET A 98 -6.23 -8.89 7.93
CA MET A 98 -5.43 -8.59 6.74
C MET A 98 -6.30 -8.28 5.53
N CYS A 99 -5.97 -7.21 4.80
CA CYS A 99 -6.47 -6.98 3.45
C CYS A 99 -5.62 -7.72 2.39
N GLU A 100 -6.11 -7.83 1.16
CA GLU A 100 -5.40 -8.50 0.05
C GLU A 100 -4.12 -7.76 -0.31
N GLY A 101 -4.10 -6.42 -0.26
CA GLY A 101 -2.89 -5.64 -0.49
C GLY A 101 -1.78 -5.94 0.53
N MET A 102 -2.18 -6.17 1.80
CA MET A 102 -1.27 -6.59 2.86
C MET A 102 -0.76 -8.01 2.61
N LYS A 103 -1.64 -8.97 2.30
CA LYS A 103 -1.25 -10.37 1.99
C LYS A 103 -0.28 -10.44 0.81
N PHE A 104 -0.56 -9.72 -0.26
CA PHE A 104 0.31 -9.63 -1.43
C PHE A 104 1.72 -9.15 -1.04
N THR A 105 1.78 -8.09 -0.22
CA THR A 105 3.05 -7.53 0.23
C THR A 105 3.77 -8.51 1.16
N LEU A 106 3.11 -9.09 2.16
CA LEU A 106 3.71 -10.08 3.05
C LEU A 106 4.31 -11.27 2.28
N ASN A 107 3.55 -11.83 1.34
CA ASN A 107 4.02 -12.93 0.49
C ASN A 107 5.28 -12.54 -0.30
N LYS A 108 5.26 -11.36 -0.93
CA LYS A 108 6.43 -10.85 -1.67
C LYS A 108 7.70 -10.76 -0.82
N TYR A 109 7.56 -10.52 0.48
CA TYR A 109 8.68 -10.41 1.43
C TYR A 109 8.95 -11.69 2.22
N GLY A 110 8.33 -12.82 1.86
CA GLY A 110 8.60 -14.14 2.46
C GLY A 110 7.75 -14.47 3.69
N PHE A 111 6.70 -13.69 3.98
CA PHE A 111 5.82 -13.87 5.14
C PHE A 111 4.41 -14.29 4.74
N GLY A 112 4.29 -15.10 3.68
CA GLY A 112 2.99 -15.53 3.14
C GLY A 112 2.15 -16.40 4.08
N ASP A 113 2.81 -17.12 5.00
CA ASP A 113 2.18 -18.03 5.96
C ASP A 113 1.80 -17.34 7.29
N LEU A 114 2.00 -16.02 7.39
CA LEU A 114 1.66 -15.26 8.59
C LEU A 114 0.15 -15.37 8.88
N LYS A 115 -0.19 -15.89 10.05
CA LYS A 115 -1.60 -16.07 10.41
C LYS A 115 -2.25 -14.74 10.77
N PRO A 116 -3.54 -14.55 10.46
CA PRO A 116 -4.21 -13.28 10.72
C PRO A 116 -4.25 -12.88 12.20
N GLU A 117 -4.29 -13.84 13.12
CA GLU A 117 -4.30 -13.61 14.57
C GLU A 117 -2.98 -13.01 15.10
N MET A 118 -1.92 -13.12 14.32
CA MET A 118 -0.58 -12.62 14.65
C MET A 118 -0.37 -11.17 14.21
N VAL A 119 -1.30 -10.62 13.42
CA VAL A 119 -1.16 -9.29 12.85
C VAL A 119 -1.35 -8.23 13.91
N THR A 120 -0.34 -7.39 14.06
CA THR A 120 -0.36 -6.23 14.95
C THR A 120 -0.35 -4.93 14.14
N ARG A 121 -0.74 -3.81 14.77
CA ARG A 121 -0.63 -2.47 14.17
C ARG A 121 0.78 -2.17 13.64
N SER A 122 1.82 -2.59 14.37
CA SER A 122 3.21 -2.43 13.93
C SER A 122 3.54 -3.21 12.65
N ILE A 123 2.98 -4.42 12.49
CA ILE A 123 3.12 -5.23 11.27
C ILE A 123 2.39 -4.55 10.11
N ILE A 124 1.18 -4.03 10.35
CA ILE A 124 0.41 -3.27 9.35
C ILE A 124 1.21 -2.06 8.86
N GLU A 125 1.74 -1.24 9.77
CA GLU A 125 2.54 -0.05 9.44
C GLU A 125 3.82 -0.40 8.66
N ALA A 126 4.56 -1.43 9.11
CA ALA A 126 5.78 -1.87 8.42
C ALA A 126 5.49 -2.42 7.02
N THR A 127 4.41 -3.19 6.88
CA THR A 127 3.97 -3.74 5.59
C THR A 127 3.51 -2.63 4.64
N GLY A 128 2.73 -1.67 5.13
CA GLY A 128 2.30 -0.51 4.34
C GLY A 128 3.49 0.32 3.83
N LEU A 129 4.52 0.50 4.66
CA LEU A 129 5.74 1.19 4.26
C LEU A 129 6.50 0.43 3.15
N LEU A 130 6.55 -0.90 3.21
CA LEU A 130 7.14 -1.71 2.14
C LEU A 130 6.35 -1.57 0.83
N TYR A 131 5.03 -1.69 0.90
CA TYR A 131 4.14 -1.48 -0.23
C TYR A 131 4.36 -0.11 -0.89
N GLU A 132 4.44 0.96 -0.10
CA GLU A 132 4.68 2.31 -0.61
C GLU A 132 6.04 2.41 -1.32
N THR A 133 7.10 1.82 -0.75
CA THR A 133 8.43 1.85 -1.36
C THR A 133 8.46 1.13 -2.71
N ASP A 134 7.76 0.00 -2.82
CA ASP A 134 7.62 -0.74 -4.07
C ASP A 134 6.76 0.02 -5.09
N TYR A 135 5.67 0.64 -4.64
CA TYR A 135 4.82 1.49 -5.46
C TYR A 135 5.62 2.67 -6.06
N ILE A 136 6.46 3.34 -5.27
CA ILE A 136 7.30 4.45 -5.75
C ILE A 136 8.30 4.01 -6.82
N VAL A 137 8.79 2.78 -6.77
CA VAL A 137 9.66 2.23 -7.82
C VAL A 137 8.82 1.89 -9.06
N ARG A 138 7.68 1.22 -8.87
CA ARG A 138 6.80 0.79 -9.96
C ARG A 138 6.13 1.94 -10.71
N LYS A 139 5.76 3.03 -10.05
CA LYS A 139 5.12 4.20 -10.70
C LYS A 139 6.00 4.84 -11.79
N HIS A 140 7.32 4.66 -11.69
CA HIS A 140 8.28 5.11 -12.71
C HIS A 140 8.58 4.03 -13.76
N GLY A 141 8.01 2.83 -13.60
CA GLY A 141 8.36 1.64 -14.38
C GLY A 141 8.17 1.81 -15.89
N GLU A 142 7.03 2.31 -16.33
CA GLU A 142 6.75 2.55 -17.76
C GLU A 142 7.74 3.54 -18.37
N SER A 143 8.04 4.64 -17.67
CA SER A 143 9.00 5.65 -18.14
C SER A 143 10.42 5.10 -18.23
N MET A 144 10.85 4.29 -17.26
CA MET A 144 12.17 3.64 -17.28
C MET A 144 12.26 2.57 -18.38
N ARG A 145 11.20 1.79 -18.58
CA ARG A 145 11.11 0.80 -19.67
C ARG A 145 11.10 1.47 -21.05
N TYR A 146 10.45 2.62 -21.19
CA TYR A 146 10.54 3.42 -22.41
C TYR A 146 11.97 3.88 -22.69
N ALA A 147 12.70 4.33 -21.66
CA ALA A 147 14.10 4.69 -21.81
C ALA A 147 15.01 3.50 -22.19
N CYS A 148 14.69 2.27 -21.76
CA CYS A 148 15.38 1.05 -22.18
C CYS A 148 15.38 0.87 -23.71
N LYS A 149 14.29 1.25 -24.39
CA LYS A 149 14.21 1.20 -25.85
C LYS A 149 15.26 2.12 -26.50
N HIS A 150 15.43 3.33 -25.97
CA HIS A 150 16.44 4.28 -26.45
C HIS A 150 17.88 3.79 -26.22
N LEU A 151 18.14 3.07 -25.12
CA LEU A 151 19.44 2.45 -24.85
C LEU A 151 19.82 1.43 -25.95
N LYS A 152 18.85 0.61 -26.35
CA LYS A 152 19.03 -0.39 -27.41
C LYS A 152 19.20 0.25 -28.79
N GLU A 153 18.37 1.25 -29.11
CA GLU A 153 18.39 1.91 -30.42
C GLU A 153 19.62 2.79 -30.64
N THR A 154 20.04 3.54 -29.62
CA THR A 154 21.13 4.53 -29.74
C THR A 154 22.50 3.92 -29.46
N SER A 155 22.56 3.02 -28.48
CA SER A 155 23.80 2.45 -27.96
C SER A 155 23.88 0.94 -28.10
N GLY A 156 22.87 0.25 -28.64
CA GLY A 156 22.89 -1.22 -28.73
C GLY A 156 22.97 -1.93 -27.38
N ILE A 157 22.67 -1.25 -26.27
CA ILE A 157 22.71 -1.83 -24.92
C ILE A 157 21.41 -2.58 -24.67
N ASN A 158 21.51 -3.86 -24.33
CA ASN A 158 20.35 -4.65 -23.94
C ASN A 158 20.12 -4.54 -22.42
N ALA A 159 19.13 -3.73 -22.03
CA ALA A 159 18.81 -3.46 -20.62
C ALA A 159 17.44 -4.03 -20.19
N GLU A 160 16.92 -5.04 -20.92
CA GLU A 160 15.61 -5.64 -20.65
C GLU A 160 15.55 -6.32 -19.28
N ASP A 161 16.66 -6.95 -18.86
CA ASP A 161 16.83 -7.64 -17.58
C ASP A 161 17.22 -6.71 -16.42
N TRP A 162 17.53 -5.44 -16.69
CA TRP A 162 17.90 -4.50 -15.66
C TRP A 162 16.72 -4.15 -14.76
N ASP A 163 17.00 -4.07 -13.46
CA ASP A 163 16.05 -3.52 -12.51
C ASP A 163 15.82 -2.02 -12.76
N LEU A 164 14.67 -1.51 -12.30
CA LEU A 164 14.27 -0.13 -12.56
C LEU A 164 15.24 0.91 -11.99
N LEU A 165 15.90 0.62 -10.86
CA LEU A 165 16.88 1.55 -10.28
C LEU A 165 18.20 1.55 -11.06
N LYS A 166 18.63 0.39 -11.56
CA LYS A 166 19.77 0.29 -12.48
C LYS A 166 19.50 1.08 -13.76
N LEU A 167 18.31 0.94 -14.36
CA LEU A 167 17.86 1.76 -15.49
C LEU A 167 17.87 3.26 -15.16
N ALA A 168 17.28 3.66 -14.03
CA ALA A 168 17.26 5.05 -13.60
C ALA A 168 18.68 5.61 -13.41
N THR A 169 19.61 4.80 -12.90
CA THR A 169 21.02 5.18 -12.72
C THR A 169 21.70 5.40 -14.08
N ALA A 170 21.47 4.53 -15.07
CA ALA A 170 22.00 4.72 -16.42
C ALA A 170 21.46 6.00 -17.07
N ILE A 171 20.15 6.24 -16.97
CA ILE A 171 19.53 7.46 -17.52
C ILE A 171 20.09 8.71 -16.85
N MET A 172 20.40 8.65 -15.55
CA MET A 172 21.07 9.75 -14.86
C MET A 172 22.48 10.00 -15.40
N MET A 173 23.27 8.96 -15.68
CA MET A 173 24.57 9.12 -16.34
C MET A 173 24.44 9.81 -17.71
N LEU A 174 23.42 9.44 -18.49
CA LEU A 174 23.18 10.03 -19.81
C LEU A 174 22.66 11.47 -19.74
N CYS A 175 21.82 11.79 -18.74
CA CYS A 175 21.29 13.14 -18.53
C CYS A 175 22.35 14.11 -17.95
N TYR A 176 23.28 13.58 -17.15
CA TYR A 176 24.23 14.32 -16.33
C TYR A 176 25.64 13.70 -16.46
N PRO A 177 26.23 13.73 -17.67
CA PRO A 177 27.47 13.02 -17.96
C PRO A 177 28.70 13.60 -17.27
N ASN A 178 28.65 14.84 -16.80
CA ASN A 178 29.79 15.49 -16.14
C ASN A 178 29.82 15.24 -14.64
N GLY A 179 28.98 14.31 -14.14
CA GLY A 179 28.94 13.98 -12.72
C GLY A 179 28.30 15.07 -11.85
N GLU A 180 27.35 15.83 -12.39
CA GLU A 180 26.66 16.90 -11.63
C GLU A 180 25.89 16.37 -10.41
N HIS A 181 25.58 15.07 -10.38
CA HIS A 181 24.89 14.41 -9.29
C HIS A 181 25.59 13.12 -8.85
N LYS A 182 25.69 12.92 -7.52
CA LYS A 182 26.24 11.69 -6.95
C LYS A 182 25.28 10.53 -7.18
N LEU A 183 25.74 9.53 -7.93
CA LEU A 183 25.01 8.29 -8.15
C LEU A 183 25.34 7.25 -7.06
N VAL A 184 24.42 6.30 -6.84
CA VAL A 184 24.53 5.28 -5.79
C VAL A 184 25.23 4.04 -6.33
N GLY A 185 26.19 3.52 -5.55
CA GLY A 185 26.94 2.31 -5.89
C GLY A 185 28.20 2.59 -6.70
N ASN A 186 28.93 1.52 -7.01
CA ASN A 186 30.07 1.55 -7.92
C ASN A 186 29.54 1.37 -9.35
N LEU A 187 29.64 2.41 -10.20
CA LEU A 187 29.04 2.40 -11.53
C LEU A 187 29.70 1.38 -12.48
N PRO A 188 31.05 1.28 -12.55
CA PRO A 188 31.71 0.19 -13.26
C PRO A 188 31.22 -1.22 -12.83
N GLU A 189 31.11 -1.48 -11.53
CA GLU A 189 30.61 -2.78 -11.05
C GLU A 189 29.12 -2.98 -11.38
N LEU A 190 28.32 -1.91 -11.33
CA LEU A 190 26.88 -1.98 -11.58
C LEU A 190 26.56 -2.28 -13.05
N PHE A 191 27.33 -1.71 -13.98
CA PHE A 191 27.08 -1.80 -15.42
C PHE A 191 28.00 -2.76 -16.17
N GLY A 192 29.13 -3.16 -15.58
CA GLY A 192 30.09 -4.06 -16.23
C GLY A 192 30.54 -3.51 -17.58
N ASP A 193 30.47 -4.36 -18.61
CA ASP A 193 30.92 -4.03 -19.97
C ASP A 193 30.15 -2.86 -20.61
N ASP A 194 28.91 -2.61 -20.18
CA ASP A 194 28.10 -1.50 -20.69
C ASP A 194 28.53 -0.13 -20.14
N TYR A 195 29.34 -0.09 -19.08
CA TYR A 195 29.71 1.15 -18.39
C TYR A 195 30.40 2.15 -19.33
N SER A 196 31.48 1.73 -20.01
CA SER A 196 32.24 2.62 -20.91
C SER A 196 31.36 3.15 -22.03
N LYS A 197 30.49 2.27 -22.57
CA LYS A 197 29.57 2.65 -23.64
C LYS A 197 28.54 3.69 -23.20
N LEU A 198 28.00 3.58 -21.99
CA LEU A 198 27.11 4.59 -21.40
C LEU A 198 27.81 5.95 -21.28
N VAL A 199 29.08 5.97 -20.90
CA VAL A 199 29.87 7.21 -20.78
C VAL A 199 30.14 7.81 -22.15
N ASP A 200 30.65 7.02 -23.08
CA ASP A 200 31.04 7.46 -24.43
C ASP A 200 29.84 7.95 -25.25
N ASP A 201 28.69 7.27 -25.11
CA ASP A 201 27.48 7.60 -25.86
C ASP A 201 26.61 8.66 -25.20
N ALA A 202 26.90 9.11 -23.98
CA ALA A 202 26.08 10.09 -23.28
C ALA A 202 25.73 11.35 -24.10
N PRO A 203 26.65 11.94 -24.90
CA PRO A 203 26.31 13.07 -25.77
C PRO A 203 25.20 12.79 -26.79
N LYS A 204 25.02 11.53 -27.22
CA LYS A 204 23.98 11.10 -28.17
C LYS A 204 22.56 11.23 -27.60
N TYR A 205 22.42 11.28 -26.27
CA TYR A 205 21.13 11.37 -25.59
C TYR A 205 20.68 12.80 -25.30
N LYS A 206 21.40 13.81 -25.84
CA LYS A 206 21.06 15.22 -25.66
C LYS A 206 19.66 15.50 -26.19
N GLY A 207 18.75 15.91 -25.30
CA GLY A 207 17.37 16.26 -25.65
C GLY A 207 16.38 15.09 -25.70
N ILE A 208 16.85 13.85 -25.53
CA ILE A 208 15.97 12.67 -25.48
C ILE A 208 15.20 12.62 -24.15
N PHE A 209 15.91 12.83 -23.05
CA PHE A 209 15.34 12.74 -21.71
C PHE A 209 15.14 14.10 -21.06
N ARG A 210 14.01 14.26 -20.37
CA ARG A 210 13.74 15.44 -19.53
C ARG A 210 14.55 15.34 -18.23
N LYS A 211 15.71 15.99 -18.20
CA LYS A 211 16.68 15.95 -17.09
C LYS A 211 16.04 16.04 -15.69
N PHE A 212 15.23 17.07 -15.44
CA PHE A 212 14.57 17.26 -14.13
C PHE A 212 13.60 16.12 -13.74
N SER A 213 12.86 15.58 -14.71
CA SER A 213 11.96 14.45 -14.47
C SER A 213 12.76 13.19 -14.10
N CYS A 214 13.86 12.93 -14.80
CA CYS A 214 14.77 11.82 -14.52
C CYS A 214 15.41 11.96 -13.13
N LEU A 215 15.90 13.15 -12.79
CA LEU A 215 16.47 13.44 -11.47
C LEU A 215 15.45 13.19 -10.34
N ARG A 216 14.22 13.69 -10.50
CA ARG A 216 13.16 13.46 -9.50
C ARG A 216 12.83 11.98 -9.35
N ALA A 217 12.65 11.26 -10.45
CA ALA A 217 12.36 9.83 -10.42
C ALA A 217 13.48 9.05 -9.73
N TYR A 218 14.73 9.29 -10.13
CA TYR A 218 15.90 8.68 -9.52
C TYR A 218 16.00 8.97 -8.02
N ALA A 219 15.84 10.24 -7.61
CA ALA A 219 15.90 10.62 -6.20
C ALA A 219 14.82 9.94 -5.35
N GLU A 220 13.59 9.85 -5.86
CA GLU A 220 12.49 9.12 -5.21
C GLU A 220 12.81 7.63 -5.08
N MET A 221 13.34 6.99 -6.13
CA MET A 221 13.68 5.56 -6.13
C MET A 221 14.84 5.24 -5.18
N VAL A 222 15.89 6.07 -5.15
CA VAL A 222 17.00 5.93 -4.19
C VAL A 222 16.52 6.08 -2.75
N ARG A 223 15.67 7.07 -2.48
CA ARG A 223 15.08 7.27 -1.15
C ARG A 223 14.26 6.05 -0.75
N SER A 224 13.39 5.55 -1.64
CA SER A 224 12.57 4.36 -1.39
C SER A 224 13.40 3.12 -1.14
N ARG A 225 14.50 2.89 -1.88
CA ARG A 225 15.39 1.75 -1.64
C ARG A 225 15.96 1.75 -0.22
N ARG A 226 16.37 2.92 0.30
CA ARG A 226 16.90 3.06 1.67
C ARG A 226 15.84 2.79 2.73
N ILE A 227 14.63 3.31 2.53
CA ILE A 227 13.50 3.09 3.43
C ILE A 227 13.11 1.61 3.43
N ARG A 228 13.00 1.00 2.25
CA ARG A 228 12.66 -0.41 2.05
C ARG A 228 13.56 -1.34 2.85
N SER A 229 14.89 -1.15 2.81
CA SER A 229 15.83 -1.97 3.58
C SER A 229 15.67 -1.84 5.11
N LYS A 230 15.20 -0.69 5.61
CA LYS A 230 14.90 -0.51 7.04
C LYS A 230 13.55 -1.14 7.40
N ALA A 231 12.54 -0.91 6.57
CA ALA A 231 11.19 -1.45 6.74
C ALA A 231 11.20 -2.98 6.69
N ALA A 232 11.96 -3.59 5.77
CA ALA A 232 12.06 -5.04 5.64
C ALA A 232 12.65 -5.69 6.89
N ARG A 233 13.76 -5.13 7.42
CA ARG A 233 14.34 -5.61 8.68
C ARG A 233 13.41 -5.44 9.87
N ARG A 234 12.66 -4.32 9.91
CA ARG A 234 11.67 -4.09 10.96
C ARG A 234 10.52 -5.10 10.88
N LEU A 235 10.01 -5.37 9.67
CA LEU A 235 8.94 -6.34 9.45
C LEU A 235 9.39 -7.75 9.87
N ASP A 236 10.57 -8.17 9.44
CA ASP A 236 11.19 -9.44 9.82
C ASP A 236 11.23 -9.63 11.34
N SER A 237 11.79 -8.65 12.07
CA SER A 237 11.85 -8.69 13.54
C SER A 237 10.46 -8.74 14.19
N LEU A 238 9.46 -8.04 13.63
CA LEU A 238 8.09 -8.03 14.14
C LEU A 238 7.39 -9.36 13.92
N VAL A 239 7.55 -9.97 12.74
CA VAL A 239 6.96 -11.27 12.41
C VAL A 239 7.56 -12.36 13.28
N THR A 240 8.89 -12.42 13.42
CA THR A 240 9.54 -13.41 14.29
C THR A 240 9.09 -13.29 15.75
N ALA A 241 8.88 -12.07 16.25
CA ALA A 241 8.36 -11.87 17.59
C ALA A 241 6.91 -12.35 17.73
N ALA A 242 6.07 -12.07 16.72
CA ALA A 242 4.68 -12.49 16.70
C ALA A 242 4.55 -14.03 16.61
N GLU A 243 5.39 -14.70 15.84
CA GLU A 243 5.50 -16.17 15.75
C GLU A 243 5.78 -16.79 17.11
N ARG A 244 6.80 -16.29 17.82
CA ARG A 244 7.14 -16.80 19.16
C ARG A 244 5.98 -16.65 20.14
N ILE A 245 5.36 -15.47 20.20
CA ILE A 245 4.23 -15.21 21.10
C ILE A 245 3.05 -16.13 20.77
N TYR A 246 2.77 -16.33 19.49
CA TYR A 246 1.70 -17.21 19.03
C TYR A 246 1.97 -18.66 19.43
N ASP A 247 3.19 -19.17 19.22
CA ASP A 247 3.56 -20.54 19.55
C ASP A 247 3.53 -20.80 21.07
N GLU A 248 4.04 -19.86 21.87
CA GLU A 248 3.98 -19.90 23.34
C GLU A 248 2.52 -19.95 23.83
N ALA A 249 1.64 -19.13 23.25
CA ALA A 249 0.22 -19.12 23.59
C ALA A 249 -0.47 -20.45 23.22
N GLN A 250 -0.14 -21.04 22.07
CA GLN A 250 -0.67 -22.35 21.67
C GLN A 250 -0.21 -23.47 22.61
N GLN A 251 1.08 -23.48 22.99
CA GLN A 251 1.61 -24.45 23.94
C GLN A 251 0.92 -24.32 25.32
N ALA A 252 0.76 -23.09 25.82
CA ALA A 252 0.06 -22.84 27.08
C ALA A 252 -1.39 -23.34 27.06
N LEU A 253 -2.11 -23.14 25.94
CA LEU A 253 -3.47 -23.65 25.75
C LEU A 253 -3.53 -25.19 25.75
N MET A 254 -2.56 -25.86 25.12
CA MET A 254 -2.48 -27.34 25.14
C MET A 254 -2.20 -27.89 26.54
N HIS A 255 -1.38 -27.20 27.33
CA HIS A 255 -1.09 -27.59 28.71
C HIS A 255 -2.23 -27.27 29.71
N ALA A 256 -3.13 -26.34 29.37
CA ALA A 256 -4.24 -25.90 30.21
C ALA A 256 -5.52 -26.76 30.08
N GLN A 257 -5.54 -27.80 29.24
CA GLN A 257 -6.63 -28.80 29.19
C GLN A 257 -6.27 -30.04 30.02
N PRO A 258 -6.58 -30.12 31.34
CA PRO A 258 -6.47 -31.36 32.09
C PRO A 258 -7.57 -32.34 31.68
N GLY A 259 -7.20 -33.61 31.55
CA GLY A 259 -8.05 -34.68 31.05
C GLY A 259 -9.40 -34.80 31.79
N VAL A 260 -10.45 -35.00 30.99
CA VAL A 260 -11.71 -35.60 31.46
C VAL A 260 -11.39 -37.02 31.92
N ILE A 261 -11.07 -37.19 33.21
CA ILE A 261 -11.05 -38.50 33.84
C ILE A 261 -12.51 -38.94 33.97
N LYS A 262 -12.84 -39.99 33.22
CA LYS A 262 -14.10 -40.73 33.30
C LYS A 262 -14.37 -41.15 34.74
N GLN A 263 -15.54 -40.83 35.28
CA GLN A 263 -16.06 -41.49 36.47
C GLN A 263 -16.60 -42.86 36.04
N GLU A 264 -16.03 -43.92 36.61
CA GLU A 264 -16.63 -45.26 36.69
C GLU A 264 -17.77 -45.28 37.72
#